data_AF-A0A6I7PZK0-F1
#
_entry.id   AF-A0A6I7PZK0-F1
#
_cell.length_a   1.000
_cell.length_b   1.000
_cell.length_c   1.000
_cell.angle_alpha   90.00
_cell.angle_beta   90.00
_cell.angle_gamma   90.00
#
_symmetry.space_group_name_H-M   'P 1'
#
loop_
_entity.id
_entity.type
_entity.pdbx_description
1 polymer ?
#
loop_
_entity_poly.entity_id
_entity_poly.type
_entity_poly.pdbx_seq_one_letter_code
_entity_poly.pdbx_strand_id
1 'polypeptide(L)'
;MILRPLDKFPCPCCGHLVHDQVPGFHQVCPICGWEDDLSQLRFPEMPGSSNRVSLAEAQQNYQAYGASERRNLGQTRAPVEGEPVEAAWRPLDPARDNIEQPRRGTKYADSYPWPDTTVLYYWRDTYWRRLAS
;
A
#
# COMPACT_ATOMS: atom_id res chain seq x y z
N MET A 1 18.17 21.68 -16.26
CA MET A 1 18.07 21.13 -14.89
C MET A 1 16.70 20.49 -14.77
N ILE A 2 16.60 19.17 -14.88
CA ILE A 2 15.32 18.47 -14.76
C ILE A 2 14.97 18.46 -13.27
N LEU A 3 13.86 19.09 -12.92
CA LEU A 3 13.28 19.06 -11.58
C LEU A 3 13.06 17.59 -11.21
N ARG A 4 13.79 17.07 -10.21
CA ARG A 4 13.43 15.78 -9.61
C ARG A 4 12.06 15.98 -8.96
N PRO A 5 11.02 15.20 -9.33
CA PRO A 5 9.77 15.25 -8.60
C PRO A 5 10.06 15.02 -7.12
N LEU A 6 9.36 15.73 -6.24
CA LEU A 6 9.25 15.35 -4.83
C LEU A 6 9.02 13.83 -4.77
N ASP A 7 9.78 13.12 -3.94
CA ASP A 7 9.78 11.65 -3.92
C ASP A 7 8.34 11.14 -3.79
N LYS A 8 7.79 10.61 -4.88
CA LYS A 8 6.46 10.00 -4.91
C LYS A 8 6.48 8.76 -4.01
N PHE A 9 5.33 8.44 -3.43
CA PHE A 9 5.17 7.25 -2.60
C PHE A 9 4.54 6.10 -3.39
N PRO A 10 4.99 4.86 -3.16
CA PRO A 10 4.44 3.69 -3.85
C PRO A 10 3.02 3.40 -3.37
N CYS A 11 2.14 3.06 -4.31
CA CYS A 11 0.88 2.42 -3.98
C CYS A 11 1.18 1.00 -3.45
N PRO A 12 0.70 0.62 -2.24
CA PRO A 12 1.01 -0.69 -1.69
C PRO A 12 0.36 -1.85 -2.48
N CYS A 13 -0.67 -1.58 -3.27
CA CYS A 13 -1.36 -2.57 -4.09
C CYS A 13 -0.61 -2.89 -5.40
N CYS A 14 -0.10 -1.90 -6.12
CA CYS A 14 0.50 -2.10 -7.46
C CYS A 14 1.99 -1.75 -7.53
N GLY A 15 2.56 -1.18 -6.47
CA GLY A 15 3.98 -0.82 -6.37
C GLY A 15 4.41 0.44 -7.11
N HIS A 16 3.57 0.98 -7.99
CA HIS A 16 3.87 2.20 -8.74
C HIS A 16 3.98 3.43 -7.84
N LEU A 17 5.01 4.25 -8.06
CA LEU A 17 5.22 5.55 -7.43
C LEU A 17 4.20 6.56 -7.97
N VAL A 18 3.12 6.81 -7.22
CA VAL A 18 1.99 7.65 -7.70
C VAL A 18 1.47 8.64 -6.65
N HIS A 19 1.67 8.35 -5.36
CA HIS A 19 1.14 9.17 -4.28
C HIS A 19 2.06 10.37 -4.00
N ASP A 20 1.46 11.52 -3.70
CA ASP A 20 2.17 12.77 -3.40
C ASP A 20 2.37 12.97 -1.89
N GLN A 21 1.77 12.11 -1.08
CA GLN A 21 1.81 12.14 0.38
C GLN A 21 2.29 10.78 0.91
N VAL A 22 2.87 10.81 2.11
CA VAL A 22 3.17 9.59 2.87
C VAL A 22 1.89 8.77 3.09
N PRO A 23 1.99 7.46 3.42
CA PRO A 23 0.81 6.65 3.69
C PRO A 23 -0.14 7.25 4.73
N GLY A 24 -1.44 7.22 4.44
CA GLY A 24 -2.53 7.67 5.30
C GLY A 24 -3.29 8.90 4.86
N PHE A 25 -3.11 9.32 3.62
CA PHE A 25 -3.76 10.53 3.09
C PHE A 25 -4.94 10.23 2.17
N HIS A 26 -5.42 8.97 2.14
CA HIS A 26 -6.63 8.57 1.40
C HIS A 26 -6.55 8.86 -0.10
N GLN A 27 -5.35 8.95 -0.66
CA GLN A 27 -5.17 9.12 -2.10
C GLN A 27 -5.59 7.84 -2.83
N VAL A 28 -6.45 7.96 -3.84
CA VAL A 28 -6.81 6.83 -4.71
C VAL A 28 -5.76 6.65 -5.79
N CYS A 29 -5.18 5.46 -5.88
CA CYS A 29 -4.23 5.11 -6.92
C CYS A 29 -4.93 5.09 -8.29
N PRO A 30 -4.51 5.92 -9.28
CA PRO A 30 -5.14 5.95 -10.59
C PRO A 30 -4.89 4.68 -11.42
N ILE A 31 -3.90 3.86 -11.04
CA ILE A 31 -3.48 2.67 -11.78
C ILE A 31 -4.29 1.43 -11.38
N CYS A 32 -4.52 1.23 -10.08
CA CYS A 32 -5.23 0.05 -9.58
C CYS A 32 -6.55 0.39 -8.87
N GLY A 33 -6.79 1.65 -8.49
CA GLY A 33 -7.99 2.06 -7.76
C GLY A 33 -7.94 1.77 -6.26
N TRP A 34 -6.80 1.37 -5.71
CA TRP A 34 -6.61 1.24 -4.26
C TRP A 34 -6.64 2.61 -3.58
N GLU A 35 -7.48 2.79 -2.56
CA GLU A 35 -7.47 3.97 -1.69
C GLU A 35 -6.45 3.78 -0.57
N ASP A 36 -5.53 4.74 -0.42
CA ASP A 36 -4.48 4.72 0.60
C ASP A 36 -5.04 4.81 2.02
N ASP A 37 -5.13 3.66 2.70
CA ASP A 37 -5.65 3.53 4.06
C ASP A 37 -4.57 2.96 4.99
N LEU A 38 -4.20 3.73 6.02
CA LEU A 38 -3.18 3.32 6.99
C LEU A 38 -3.54 2.05 7.74
N SER A 39 -4.83 1.83 8.01
CA SER A 39 -5.27 0.65 8.74
C SER A 39 -5.04 -0.60 7.90
N GLN A 40 -5.37 -0.58 6.60
CA GLN A 40 -5.14 -1.68 5.67
C GLN A 40 -3.66 -1.80 5.24
N LEU A 41 -2.86 -0.74 5.36
CA LEU A 41 -1.40 -0.86 5.21
C LEU A 41 -0.77 -1.57 6.42
N ARG A 42 -1.18 -1.22 7.64
CA ARG A 42 -0.71 -1.84 8.88
C ARG A 42 -1.20 -3.29 9.04
N PHE A 43 -2.45 -3.54 8.67
CA PHE A 43 -3.14 -4.83 8.76
C PHE A 43 -3.48 -5.31 7.34
N PRO A 44 -2.50 -5.80 6.57
CA PRO A 44 -2.67 -6.06 5.14
C PRO A 44 -3.65 -7.18 4.79
N GLU A 45 -4.02 -8.01 5.77
CA GLU A 45 -5.06 -9.04 5.63
C GLU A 45 -6.44 -8.57 6.12
N MET A 46 -6.58 -7.34 6.61
CA MET A 46 -7.86 -6.80 7.08
C MET A 46 -8.67 -6.20 5.90
N PRO A 47 -9.84 -6.76 5.57
CA PRO A 47 -10.76 -6.15 4.61
C PRO A 47 -11.67 -5.10 5.28
N GLY A 48 -12.42 -4.36 4.48
CA GLY A 48 -13.58 -3.59 4.95
C GLY A 48 -13.26 -2.28 5.67
N SER A 49 -12.14 -1.63 5.34
CA SER A 49 -11.89 -0.21 5.68
C SER A 49 -12.31 0.67 4.49
N SER A 50 -11.46 1.56 3.99
CA SER A 50 -11.67 2.29 2.72
C SER A 50 -11.89 1.34 1.53
N ASN A 51 -11.14 0.24 1.49
CA ASN A 51 -11.26 -0.78 0.46
C ASN A 51 -12.06 -1.98 0.98
N ARG A 52 -12.92 -2.57 0.12
CA ARG A 52 -13.77 -3.70 0.52
C ARG A 52 -12.95 -4.97 0.73
N VAL A 53 -11.93 -5.16 -0.10
CA VAL A 53 -10.98 -6.28 0.00
C VAL A 53 -9.78 -5.88 0.86
N SER A 54 -9.05 -6.87 1.36
CA SER A 54 -7.76 -6.67 2.03
C SER A 54 -6.67 -6.22 1.05
N LEU A 55 -5.56 -5.67 1.55
CA LEU A 55 -4.41 -5.30 0.71
C LEU A 55 -3.81 -6.54 0.01
N ALA A 56 -3.75 -7.67 0.71
CA ALA A 56 -3.28 -8.94 0.15
C ALA A 56 -4.15 -9.38 -1.05
N GLU A 57 -5.47 -9.35 -0.90
CA GLU A 57 -6.39 -9.66 -2.00
C GLU A 57 -6.31 -8.63 -3.13
N ALA A 58 -6.12 -7.34 -2.81
CA ALA A 58 -5.98 -6.30 -3.81
C ALA A 58 -4.73 -6.48 -4.69
N GLN A 59 -3.60 -6.89 -4.11
CA GLN A 59 -2.39 -7.21 -4.87
C GLN A 59 -2.61 -8.38 -5.83
N GLN A 60 -3.30 -9.44 -5.38
CA GLN A 60 -3.67 -10.58 -6.23
C GLN A 60 -4.64 -10.16 -7.35
N ASN A 61 -5.63 -9.34 -7.02
CA ASN A 61 -6.61 -8.79 -7.96
C ASN A 61 -5.93 -7.96 -9.05
N TYR A 62 -4.99 -7.09 -8.67
CA TYR A 62 -4.25 -6.27 -9.61
C TYR A 62 -3.43 -7.12 -10.57
N GLN A 63 -2.76 -8.17 -10.07
CA GLN A 63 -2.05 -9.12 -10.94
C GLN A 63 -2.97 -9.88 -11.88
N ALA A 64 -4.17 -10.25 -11.42
CA ALA A 64 -5.11 -11.05 -12.19
C ALA A 64 -5.86 -10.23 -13.26
N TYR A 65 -6.22 -8.97 -12.99
CA TYR A 65 -7.07 -8.18 -13.88
C TYR A 65 -6.82 -6.67 -13.88
N GLY A 66 -5.71 -6.18 -13.31
CA GLY A 66 -5.28 -4.78 -13.43
C GLY A 66 -6.02 -3.77 -12.56
N ALA A 67 -6.79 -4.22 -11.56
CA ALA A 67 -7.44 -3.36 -10.57
C ALA A 67 -7.42 -4.00 -9.18
N SER A 68 -7.43 -3.19 -8.12
CA SER A 68 -7.44 -3.66 -6.73
C SER A 68 -8.74 -4.37 -6.36
N GLU A 69 -9.85 -3.97 -7.00
CA GLU A 69 -11.17 -4.57 -6.84
C GLU A 69 -11.90 -4.61 -8.18
N ARG A 70 -12.82 -5.57 -8.36
CA ARG A 70 -13.67 -5.65 -9.56
C ARG A 70 -14.46 -4.36 -9.81
N ARG A 71 -14.89 -3.65 -8.76
CA ARG A 71 -15.63 -2.38 -8.88
C ARG A 71 -14.80 -1.25 -9.49
N ASN A 72 -13.47 -1.36 -9.45
CA ASN A 72 -12.56 -0.34 -9.97
C ASN A 72 -12.27 -0.54 -11.47
N LEU A 73 -12.69 -1.67 -12.06
CA LEU A 73 -12.52 -1.92 -13.50
C LEU A 73 -13.19 -0.81 -14.32
N GLY A 74 -12.45 -0.28 -15.30
CA GLY A 74 -12.88 0.83 -16.15
C GLY A 74 -12.76 2.22 -15.52
N GLN A 75 -12.34 2.31 -14.25
CA GLN A 75 -12.06 3.58 -13.56
C GLN A 75 -10.56 3.83 -13.37
N THR A 76 -9.71 2.88 -13.79
CA THR A 76 -8.25 2.95 -13.71
C THR A 76 -7.62 3.26 -15.05
N ARG A 77 -6.32 3.59 -15.04
CA ARG A 77 -5.50 3.78 -16.24
C ARG A 77 -4.21 2.98 -16.19
N ALA A 78 -3.57 2.80 -17.35
CA ALA A 78 -2.20 2.32 -17.39
C ALA A 78 -1.24 3.31 -16.69
N PRO A 79 -0.12 2.83 -16.11
CA PRO A 79 0.95 3.71 -15.64
C PRO A 79 1.48 4.58 -16.78
N VAL A 80 1.86 5.82 -16.47
CA VAL A 80 2.52 6.73 -17.43
C VAL A 80 4.01 6.84 -17.16
N GLU A 81 4.74 7.50 -18.05
CA GLU A 81 6.15 7.80 -17.84
C GLU A 81 6.34 8.58 -16.53
N GLY A 82 7.34 8.19 -15.73
CA GLY A 82 7.60 8.77 -14.41
C GLY A 82 6.87 8.10 -13.24
N GLU A 83 6.09 7.04 -13.48
CA GLU A 83 5.46 6.21 -12.43
C GLU A 83 6.06 4.80 -12.42
N PRO A 84 7.37 4.61 -12.14
CA PRO A 84 7.94 3.27 -12.08
C PRO A 84 7.40 2.51 -10.87
N VAL A 85 7.48 1.18 -10.91
CA VAL A 85 7.33 0.35 -9.70
C VAL A 85 8.55 0.57 -8.81
N GLU A 86 8.34 0.76 -7.51
CA GLU A 86 9.43 0.85 -6.55
C GLU A 86 10.29 -0.43 -6.60
N ALA A 87 11.61 -0.28 -6.68
CA ALA A 87 12.52 -1.39 -6.95
C ALA A 87 12.45 -2.54 -5.91
N ALA A 88 12.16 -2.21 -4.65
CA ALA A 88 12.01 -3.21 -3.58
C ALA A 88 10.59 -3.77 -3.46
N TRP A 89 9.61 -3.18 -4.16
CA TRP A 89 8.22 -3.61 -4.05
C TRP A 89 8.05 -5.03 -4.57
N ARG A 90 7.27 -5.79 -3.83
CA ARG A 90 6.82 -7.14 -4.15
C ARG A 90 5.46 -7.34 -3.48
N PRO A 91 4.67 -8.33 -3.92
CA PRO A 91 3.47 -8.73 -3.21
C PRO A 91 3.75 -9.22 -1.79
N LEU A 92 2.71 -9.17 -0.96
CA LEU A 92 2.74 -9.65 0.41
C LEU A 92 2.96 -11.16 0.40
N ASP A 93 3.87 -11.62 1.25
CA ASP A 93 4.13 -13.03 1.47
C ASP A 93 3.99 -13.31 2.98
N PRO A 94 2.85 -13.86 3.44
CA PRO A 94 2.63 -14.17 4.85
C PRO A 94 3.65 -15.15 5.47
N ALA A 95 4.39 -15.92 4.66
CA ALA A 95 5.46 -16.78 5.15
C ALA A 95 6.75 -16.00 5.45
N ARG A 96 6.93 -14.81 4.86
CA ARG A 96 8.09 -13.94 5.01
C ARG A 96 7.81 -12.71 5.87
N ASP A 97 6.59 -12.18 5.78
CA ASP A 97 6.21 -10.87 6.32
C ASP A 97 5.56 -11.03 7.70
N ASN A 98 6.17 -10.42 8.72
CA ASN A 98 5.65 -10.40 10.08
C ASN A 98 4.51 -9.38 10.24
N ILE A 99 3.36 -9.71 9.63
CA ILE A 99 2.17 -8.89 9.61
C ILE A 99 1.46 -8.85 10.96
N GLU A 100 0.94 -7.68 11.32
CA GLU A 100 0.10 -7.55 12.52
C GLU A 100 -1.34 -7.95 12.20
N GLN A 101 -2.01 -8.57 13.17
CA GLN A 101 -3.46 -8.80 13.14
C GLN A 101 -4.16 -7.84 14.10
N PRO A 102 -5.26 -7.19 13.69
CA PRO A 102 -5.99 -6.28 14.54
C PRO A 102 -6.71 -7.04 15.67
N ARG A 103 -6.66 -6.49 16.89
CA ARG A 103 -7.33 -7.01 18.08
C ARG A 103 -8.53 -6.15 18.45
N ARG A 104 -9.68 -6.79 18.63
CA ARG A 104 -10.92 -6.13 19.05
C ARG A 104 -10.70 -5.30 20.33
N GLY A 105 -11.21 -4.06 20.32
CA GLY A 105 -11.12 -3.15 21.47
C GLY A 105 -9.83 -2.33 21.55
N THR A 106 -8.90 -2.52 20.61
CA THR A 106 -7.66 -1.73 20.56
C THR A 106 -7.86 -0.46 19.73
N LYS A 107 -7.43 0.69 20.26
CA LYS A 107 -7.47 1.98 19.56
C LYS A 107 -6.19 2.20 18.74
N TYR A 108 -6.12 1.59 17.56
CA TYR A 108 -4.90 1.62 16.76
C TYR A 108 -4.52 3.00 16.22
N ALA A 109 -5.50 3.90 16.06
CA ALA A 109 -5.26 5.27 15.61
C ALA A 109 -4.25 6.02 16.50
N ASP A 110 -4.22 5.73 17.80
CA ASP A 110 -3.31 6.35 18.78
C ASP A 110 -1.88 5.76 18.71
N SER A 111 -1.66 4.75 17.86
CA SER A 111 -0.41 3.97 17.80
C SER A 111 0.20 3.91 16.40
N TYR A 112 -0.26 4.74 15.47
CA TYR A 112 0.40 4.86 14.18
C TYR A 112 1.82 5.45 14.35
N PRO A 113 2.80 5.01 13.56
CA PRO A 113 4.21 5.33 13.76
C PRO A 113 4.56 6.74 13.28
N TRP A 114 3.96 7.77 13.87
CA TRP A 114 4.32 9.15 13.60
C TRP A 114 5.72 9.47 14.17
N PRO A 115 6.55 10.26 13.46
CA PRO A 115 6.21 11.07 12.29
C PRO A 115 6.33 10.37 10.92
N ASP A 116 6.76 9.10 10.86
CA ASP A 116 7.08 8.41 9.61
C ASP A 116 6.21 7.16 9.40
N THR A 117 5.14 7.30 8.61
CA THR A 117 4.25 6.18 8.28
C THR A 117 4.82 5.24 7.20
N THR A 118 5.95 5.57 6.57
CA THR A 118 6.57 4.72 5.54
C THR A 118 7.19 3.45 6.13
N VAL A 119 7.42 3.40 7.45
CA VAL A 119 7.87 2.19 8.16
C VAL A 119 6.82 1.06 8.17
N LEU A 120 5.61 1.32 7.68
CA LEU A 120 4.58 0.30 7.49
C LEU A 120 4.71 -0.45 6.15
N TYR A 121 5.56 0.00 5.23
CA TYR A 121 5.82 -0.71 3.99
C TYR A 121 6.59 -2.02 4.25
N TYR A 122 5.87 -3.14 4.28
CA TYR A 122 6.40 -4.47 4.63
C TYR A 122 7.57 -4.95 3.75
N TRP A 123 7.67 -4.44 2.52
CA TRP A 123 8.73 -4.82 1.58
C TRP A 123 10.02 -4.00 1.76
N ARG A 124 9.98 -2.87 2.48
CA ARG A 124 11.16 -2.02 2.72
C ARG A 124 12.00 -2.57 3.87
N ASP A 125 13.27 -2.23 3.85
CA ASP A 125 14.24 -2.59 4.89
C ASP A 125 13.98 -1.89 6.24
N THR A 126 13.30 -0.74 6.21
CA THR A 126 12.82 0.03 7.37
C THR A 126 11.51 -0.48 7.98
N TYR A 127 10.94 -1.59 7.48
CA TYR A 127 9.68 -2.11 8.01
C TYR A 127 9.76 -2.34 9.53
N TRP A 128 8.83 -1.71 10.27
CA TRP A 128 8.85 -1.65 11.73
C TRP A 128 8.76 -3.01 12.46
N ARG A 129 8.29 -4.04 11.77
CA ARG A 129 8.13 -5.42 12.28
C ARG A 129 9.05 -6.40 11.57
N ARG A 130 10.04 -5.91 10.83
CA ARG A 130 11.02 -6.73 10.13
C ARG A 130 11.68 -7.70 11.11
N LEU A 131 11.72 -8.98 10.74
CA LEU A 131 12.46 -9.98 11.49
C LEU A 131 13.96 -9.66 11.36
N ALA A 132 14.67 -9.62 12.49
CA ALA A 132 16.13 -9.53 12.47
C ALA A 132 16.67 -10.73 11.66
N SER A 133 17.51 -10.43 10.67
CA SER A 133 18.19 -11.44 9.85
C SER A 133 19.30 -12.11 10.64
#